data_AF-A0A7U9S7V6-F1
#
_entry.id   AF-A0A7U9S7V6-F1
#
_cell.length_a   1.000
_cell.length_b   1.000
_cell.length_c   1.000
_cell.angle_alpha   90.00
_cell.angle_beta   90.00
_cell.angle_gamma   90.00
#
_symmetry.space_group_name_H-M   'P 1'
#
loop_
_entity.id
_entity.type
_entity.pdbx_description
1 polymer ?
#
loop_
_entity_poly.entity_id
_entity_poly.type
_entity_poly.pdbx_seq_one_letter_code
_entity_poly.pdbx_strand_id
1 'polypeptide(L)'
;MDCTVLSESEKKKGIWERSISESVMGINHFDDWKKTPKDMCDYLNYNSSEEEYKCIEGYFDRLIPYCDKIENSEVAALFTSKNLFIWMMVFDKFSKLCISDDKFGEFLNAFVCDLKFKTLNGEDWNCIDADRHTKDKSLITKKIEYIMFLMNDFLHINAENKIVSAEEISDEPFIADVLNMDLKKVIDEIEIYNETLDELAEKTIRDGSKLLDSANRKSLLALVAYSYEQDVDLDEWMAEYAVKNNMYFPDQKQNFLHMKSEFKKYLNQESN
;
A
#
# COMPACT_ATOMS: atom_id res chain seq x y z
N MET A 1 19.54 -11.52 -7.29
CA MET A 1 20.37 -10.31 -7.13
C MET A 1 19.92 -9.66 -5.83
N ASP A 2 20.83 -9.17 -5.01
CA ASP A 2 20.47 -8.64 -3.68
C ASP A 2 20.28 -7.12 -3.78
N CYS A 3 19.09 -6.63 -3.43
CA CYS A 3 18.68 -5.21 -3.41
C CYS A 3 19.53 -4.32 -2.51
N THR A 4 20.46 -4.90 -1.75
CA THR A 4 21.20 -4.19 -0.70
C THR A 4 22.66 -4.04 -1.00
N VAL A 5 23.27 -2.94 -0.57
CA VAL A 5 24.72 -2.72 -0.67
C VAL A 5 25.55 -3.43 0.40
N LEU A 6 24.97 -4.42 1.09
CA LEU A 6 25.68 -5.21 2.09
C LEU A 6 26.84 -5.98 1.47
N SER A 7 27.99 -5.90 2.13
CA SER A 7 29.17 -6.70 1.77
C SER A 7 29.05 -8.14 2.25
N GLU A 8 29.75 -9.06 1.60
CA GLU A 8 29.86 -10.46 2.05
C GLU A 8 30.40 -10.57 3.48
N SER A 9 31.23 -9.62 3.91
CA SER A 9 31.74 -9.56 5.28
C SER A 9 30.65 -9.20 6.29
N GLU A 10 29.67 -8.38 5.91
CA GLU A 10 28.54 -7.99 6.75
C GLU A 10 27.53 -9.13 6.85
N LYS A 11 27.25 -9.81 5.72
CA LYS A 11 26.39 -11.01 5.71
C LYS A 11 26.92 -12.09 6.65
N LYS A 12 28.23 -12.39 6.58
CA LYS A 12 28.88 -13.34 7.51
C LYS A 12 28.81 -12.94 8.98
N LYS A 13 28.57 -11.66 9.29
CA LYS A 13 28.43 -11.14 10.65
C LYS A 13 26.97 -11.09 11.14
N GLY A 14 26.02 -11.65 10.38
CA GLY A 14 24.62 -11.67 10.76
C GLY A 14 23.89 -10.34 10.51
N ILE A 15 24.48 -9.41 9.75
CA ILE A 15 23.89 -8.08 9.51
C ILE A 15 22.66 -8.18 8.61
N TRP A 16 22.63 -9.17 7.71
CA TRP A 16 21.47 -9.40 6.84
C TRP A 16 20.25 -9.81 7.66
N GLU A 17 20.40 -10.85 8.47
CA GLU A 17 19.36 -11.38 9.37
C GLU A 17 18.88 -10.30 10.32
N ARG A 18 19.81 -9.52 10.89
CA ARG A 18 19.48 -8.35 11.70
C ARG A 18 18.63 -7.33 10.94
N SER A 19 18.99 -7.01 9.69
CA SER A 19 18.26 -6.00 8.92
C SER A 19 16.85 -6.48 8.54
N ILE A 20 16.67 -7.78 8.32
CA ILE A 20 15.35 -8.40 8.16
C ILE A 20 14.55 -8.26 9.46
N SER A 21 15.11 -8.63 10.61
CA SER A 21 14.44 -8.47 11.91
C SER A 21 14.09 -7.00 12.20
N GLU A 22 14.98 -6.06 11.88
CA GLU A 22 14.73 -4.62 12.00
C GLU A 22 13.56 -4.18 11.10
N SER A 23 13.41 -4.77 9.91
CA SER A 23 12.31 -4.48 9.00
C SER A 23 10.98 -5.04 9.49
N VAL A 24 10.96 -6.31 9.93
CA VAL A 24 9.77 -6.93 10.55
C VAL A 24 9.32 -6.13 11.77
N MET A 25 10.26 -5.78 12.66
CA MET A 25 9.96 -4.99 13.84
C MET A 25 9.48 -3.58 13.48
N GLY A 26 10.11 -2.95 12.49
CA GLY A 26 9.74 -1.60 12.06
C GLY A 26 8.36 -1.53 11.40
N ILE A 27 7.97 -2.56 10.65
CA ILE A 27 6.69 -2.54 9.92
C ILE A 27 5.53 -2.98 10.82
N ASN A 28 5.71 -4.04 11.60
CA ASN A 28 4.60 -4.68 12.32
C ASN A 28 4.58 -4.36 13.83
N HIS A 29 5.73 -4.04 14.43
CA HIS A 29 5.91 -3.95 15.88
C HIS A 29 6.58 -2.63 16.33
N PHE A 30 6.39 -1.55 15.57
CA PHE A 30 7.13 -0.30 15.79
C PHE A 30 6.83 0.35 17.14
N ASP A 31 5.63 0.10 17.69
CA ASP A 31 5.27 0.59 19.00
C ASP A 31 6.17 0.06 20.11
N ASP A 32 6.55 -1.21 19.98
CA ASP A 32 7.44 -1.93 20.87
C ASP A 32 8.91 -1.91 20.45
N TRP A 33 9.32 -1.00 19.56
CA TRP A 33 10.66 -0.94 18.97
C TRP A 33 11.80 -1.22 19.97
N LYS A 34 12.59 -2.25 19.69
CA LYS A 34 13.78 -2.64 20.46
C LYS A 34 15.03 -2.27 19.68
N LYS A 35 15.92 -1.48 20.29
CA LYS A 35 17.11 -0.96 19.61
C LYS A 35 18.24 -2.00 19.47
N THR A 36 18.31 -2.95 20.40
CA THR A 36 19.40 -3.94 20.45
C THR A 36 18.97 -5.21 19.72
N PRO A 37 19.89 -5.89 19.00
CA PRO A 37 19.55 -7.12 18.28
C PRO A 37 19.01 -8.22 19.18
N LYS A 38 19.58 -8.37 20.38
CA LYS A 38 19.17 -9.41 21.33
C LYS A 38 17.71 -9.20 21.74
N ASP A 39 17.39 -8.01 22.24
CA ASP A 39 16.03 -7.72 22.73
C ASP A 39 15.00 -7.77 21.60
N MET A 40 15.40 -7.38 20.38
CA MET A 40 14.58 -7.50 19.18
C MET A 40 14.30 -8.95 18.82
N CYS A 41 15.31 -9.80 18.72
CA CYS A 41 15.12 -11.22 18.42
C CYS A 41 14.31 -11.91 19.52
N ASP A 42 14.60 -11.62 20.80
CA ASP A 42 13.85 -12.16 21.93
C ASP A 42 12.36 -11.77 21.85
N TYR A 43 12.05 -10.53 21.48
CA TYR A 43 10.67 -10.08 21.27
C TYR A 43 10.01 -10.78 20.07
N LEU A 44 10.66 -10.76 18.90
CA LEU A 44 10.09 -11.29 17.66
C LEU A 44 9.84 -12.81 17.75
N ASN A 45 10.66 -13.57 18.47
CA ASN A 45 10.46 -15.01 18.68
C ASN A 45 9.07 -15.37 19.23
N TYR A 46 8.42 -14.44 19.96
CA TYR A 46 7.11 -14.68 20.57
C TYR A 46 5.99 -13.83 19.97
N ASN A 47 6.32 -12.73 19.27
CA ASN A 47 5.35 -11.73 18.82
C ASN A 47 5.27 -11.59 17.29
N SER A 48 6.16 -12.23 16.53
CA SER A 48 6.13 -12.21 15.06
C SER A 48 5.53 -13.49 14.46
N SER A 49 5.13 -13.42 13.20
CA SER A 49 4.64 -14.58 12.43
C SER A 49 5.47 -14.80 11.16
N GLU A 50 5.39 -16.00 10.57
CA GLU A 50 6.09 -16.32 9.32
C GLU A 50 5.62 -15.42 8.16
N GLU A 51 4.34 -15.05 8.15
CA GLU A 51 3.73 -14.14 7.16
C GLU A 51 4.37 -12.76 7.20
N GLU A 52 4.74 -12.25 8.37
CA GLU A 52 5.43 -10.97 8.49
C GLU A 52 6.79 -10.99 7.78
N TYR A 53 7.54 -12.09 7.89
CA TYR A 53 8.82 -12.24 7.19
C TYR A 53 8.62 -12.43 5.68
N LYS A 54 7.60 -13.19 5.26
CA LYS A 54 7.23 -13.33 3.84
C LYS A 54 6.83 -11.99 3.21
N CYS A 55 6.18 -11.11 3.97
CA CYS A 55 5.87 -9.76 3.53
C CYS A 55 7.15 -8.97 3.21
N ILE A 56 8.15 -9.03 4.10
CA ILE A 56 9.45 -8.40 3.86
C ILE A 56 10.14 -8.97 2.63
N GLU A 57 10.12 -10.30 2.46
CA GLU A 57 10.67 -10.96 1.27
C GLU A 57 9.98 -10.47 -0.02
N GLY A 58 8.65 -10.37 -0.02
CA GLY A 58 7.90 -9.82 -1.14
C GLY A 58 8.26 -8.36 -1.45
N TYR A 59 8.59 -7.55 -0.43
CA TYR A 59 9.08 -6.18 -0.66
C TYR A 59 10.47 -6.15 -1.28
N PHE A 60 11.37 -7.06 -0.90
CA PHE A 60 12.64 -7.20 -1.59
C PHE A 60 12.44 -7.51 -3.07
N ASP A 61 11.64 -8.53 -3.39
CA ASP A 61 11.39 -8.94 -4.77
C ASP A 61 10.83 -7.81 -5.63
N ARG A 62 9.90 -7.02 -5.08
CA ARG A 62 9.32 -5.84 -5.74
C ARG A 62 10.32 -4.71 -5.96
N LEU A 63 11.31 -4.57 -5.08
CA LEU A 63 12.31 -3.51 -5.16
C LEU A 63 13.49 -3.87 -6.08
N ILE A 64 13.76 -5.16 -6.35
CA ILE A 64 14.88 -5.63 -7.20
C ILE A 64 15.05 -4.79 -8.48
N PRO A 65 13.99 -4.51 -9.28
CA PRO A 65 14.14 -3.80 -10.55
C PRO A 65 14.72 -2.38 -10.43
N TYR A 66 14.56 -1.73 -9.28
CA TYR A 66 14.90 -0.31 -9.10
C TYR A 66 16.23 -0.07 -8.37
N CYS A 67 16.76 -1.09 -7.70
CA CYS A 67 17.95 -0.98 -6.84
C CYS A 67 19.08 -1.94 -7.23
N ASP A 68 19.10 -2.40 -8.49
CA ASP A 68 20.24 -3.16 -9.02
C ASP A 68 21.54 -2.32 -8.91
N LYS A 69 22.57 -2.89 -8.31
CA LYS A 69 23.89 -2.26 -8.17
C LYS A 69 24.59 -2.01 -9.50
N ILE A 70 24.28 -2.77 -10.54
CA ILE A 70 24.93 -2.64 -11.85
C ILE A 70 24.33 -1.45 -12.61
N GLU A 71 23.00 -1.34 -12.62
CA GLU A 71 22.29 -0.35 -13.42
C GLU A 71 21.92 0.91 -12.60
N ASN A 72 21.67 0.76 -11.30
CA ASN A 72 21.14 1.80 -10.40
C ASN A 72 21.96 1.91 -9.10
N SER A 73 23.29 2.01 -9.22
CA SER A 73 24.20 1.99 -8.06
C SER A 73 23.94 3.08 -7.02
N GLU A 74 23.48 4.26 -7.44
CA GLU A 74 23.13 5.36 -6.53
C GLU A 74 21.88 5.05 -5.71
N VAL A 75 20.86 4.47 -6.34
CA VAL A 75 19.65 4.01 -5.64
C VAL A 75 20.00 2.85 -4.71
N ALA A 76 20.81 1.89 -5.17
CA ALA A 76 21.28 0.80 -4.34
C ALA A 76 21.99 1.30 -3.06
N ALA A 77 22.73 2.41 -3.15
CA ALA A 77 23.43 3.03 -2.02
C ALA A 77 22.50 3.60 -0.94
N LEU A 78 21.19 3.72 -1.19
CA LEU A 78 20.20 4.04 -0.17
C LEU A 78 19.98 2.87 0.81
N PHE A 79 20.10 1.64 0.32
CA PHE A 79 19.79 0.40 1.03
C PHE A 79 21.00 -0.16 1.81
N THR A 80 21.58 0.68 2.67
CA THR A 80 22.65 0.28 3.60
C THR A 80 22.09 -0.44 4.82
N SER A 81 22.91 -1.19 5.57
CA SER A 81 22.51 -1.80 6.86
C SER A 81 21.90 -0.78 7.85
N LYS A 82 22.31 0.49 7.73
CA LYS A 82 21.80 1.59 8.54
C LYS A 82 20.37 1.99 8.16
N ASN A 83 20.04 2.02 6.87
CA ASN A 83 18.80 2.62 6.36
C ASN A 83 17.85 1.63 5.68
N LEU A 84 18.24 0.36 5.48
CA LEU A 84 17.43 -0.63 4.80
C LEU A 84 16.02 -0.73 5.38
N PHE A 85 15.90 -0.94 6.69
CA PHE A 85 14.61 -1.07 7.35
C PHE A 85 13.76 0.21 7.28
N ILE A 86 14.39 1.39 7.21
CA ILE A 86 13.67 2.67 7.02
C ILE A 86 13.05 2.71 5.63
N TRP A 87 13.80 2.32 4.59
CA TRP A 87 13.26 2.23 3.23
C TRP A 87 12.18 1.15 3.11
N MET A 88 12.30 0.03 3.83
CA MET A 88 11.24 -0.98 3.91
C MET A 88 9.99 -0.43 4.58
N MET A 89 10.10 0.34 5.67
CA MET A 89 8.96 0.99 6.31
C MET A 89 8.30 2.04 5.42
N VAL A 90 9.08 2.78 4.63
CA VAL A 90 8.54 3.72 3.64
C VAL A 90 7.84 2.95 2.52
N PHE A 91 8.43 1.88 2.02
CA PHE A 91 7.84 1.07 0.96
C PHE A 91 6.56 0.35 1.41
N ASP A 92 6.49 -0.14 2.65
CA ASP A 92 5.25 -0.64 3.26
C ASP A 92 4.13 0.41 3.18
N LYS A 93 4.41 1.64 3.61
CA LYS A 93 3.46 2.77 3.55
C LYS A 93 3.06 3.10 2.11
N PHE A 94 4.03 3.14 1.20
CA PHE A 94 3.78 3.36 -0.22
C PHE A 94 2.90 2.26 -0.83
N SER A 95 3.19 1.00 -0.51
CA SER A 95 2.50 -0.15 -1.10
C SER A 95 1.00 -0.18 -0.79
N LYS A 96 0.61 0.46 0.32
CA LYS A 96 -0.79 0.63 0.75
C LYS A 96 -1.53 1.74 -0.01
N LEU A 97 -0.82 2.55 -0.81
CA LEU A 97 -1.43 3.56 -1.67
C LEU A 97 -1.99 2.98 -2.98
N CYS A 98 -1.74 1.69 -3.25
CA CYS A 98 -2.15 1.01 -4.49
C CYS A 98 -1.64 1.69 -5.77
N ILE A 99 -0.51 2.40 -5.68
CA ILE A 99 0.19 3.01 -6.82
C ILE A 99 1.22 2.00 -7.36
N SER A 100 1.47 2.00 -8.68
CA SER A 100 2.48 1.14 -9.30
C SER A 100 3.87 1.34 -8.67
N ASP A 101 4.58 0.24 -8.42
CA ASP A 101 5.96 0.25 -7.91
C ASP A 101 6.93 1.04 -8.79
N ASP A 102 6.62 1.20 -10.09
CA ASP A 102 7.40 2.05 -10.99
C ASP A 102 7.48 3.50 -10.50
N LYS A 103 6.41 4.00 -9.85
CA LYS A 103 6.40 5.34 -9.26
C LYS A 103 7.28 5.44 -8.03
N PHE A 104 7.42 4.36 -7.27
CA PHE A 104 8.41 4.31 -6.20
C PHE A 104 9.82 4.31 -6.77
N GLY A 105 10.08 3.55 -7.85
CA GLY A 105 11.34 3.56 -8.58
C GLY A 105 11.71 4.95 -9.14
N GLU A 106 10.76 5.65 -9.76
CA GLU A 106 10.92 7.05 -10.20
C GLU A 106 11.27 7.97 -9.02
N PHE A 107 10.58 7.81 -7.89
CA PHE A 107 10.86 8.57 -6.68
C PHE A 107 12.27 8.29 -6.12
N LEU A 108 12.71 7.03 -6.06
CA LEU A 108 14.06 6.69 -5.59
C LEU A 108 15.13 7.37 -6.45
N ASN A 109 14.93 7.42 -7.77
CA ASN A 109 15.82 8.11 -8.70
C ASN A 109 15.82 9.63 -8.47
N ALA A 110 14.65 10.25 -8.29
CA ALA A 110 14.56 11.67 -7.95
C ALA A 110 15.23 11.95 -6.59
N PHE A 111 15.04 11.07 -5.60
CA PHE A 111 15.63 11.19 -4.28
C PHE A 111 17.15 11.25 -4.32
N VAL A 112 17.79 10.35 -5.06
CA VAL A 112 19.26 10.34 -5.18
C VAL A 112 19.79 11.50 -6.02
N CYS A 113 19.03 11.94 -7.03
CA CYS A 113 19.41 13.06 -7.90
C CYS A 113 19.42 14.39 -7.14
N ASP A 114 18.29 14.77 -6.54
CA ASP A 114 18.12 16.13 -5.99
C ASP A 114 17.26 16.22 -4.72
N LEU A 115 16.21 15.41 -4.56
CA LEU A 115 15.26 15.63 -3.45
C LEU A 115 15.90 15.44 -2.06
N LYS A 116 16.94 14.61 -1.93
CA LYS A 116 17.67 14.45 -0.65
C LYS A 116 18.31 15.74 -0.13
N PHE A 117 18.50 16.75 -0.98
CA PHE A 117 19.06 18.06 -0.61
C PHE A 117 17.98 19.10 -0.25
N LYS A 118 16.70 18.78 -0.42
CA LYS A 118 15.59 19.69 -0.09
C LYS A 118 15.46 19.82 1.43
N THR A 119 15.60 21.04 1.94
CA THR A 119 15.49 21.26 3.39
C THR A 119 14.05 21.26 3.88
N LEU A 120 13.77 20.48 4.92
CA LEU A 120 12.51 20.50 5.67
C LEU A 120 12.83 20.92 7.11
N ASN A 121 12.15 21.96 7.61
CA ASN A 121 12.44 22.54 8.93
C ASN A 121 13.92 22.90 9.16
N GLY A 122 14.64 23.26 8.08
CA GLY A 122 16.05 23.66 8.13
C GLY A 122 17.06 22.53 8.03
N GLU A 123 16.63 21.27 7.86
CA GLU A 123 17.51 20.11 7.70
C GLU A 123 17.22 19.35 6.40
N ASP A 124 18.27 18.87 5.74
CA ASP A 124 18.16 17.96 4.59
C ASP A 124 18.41 16.50 5.02
N TRP A 125 18.33 15.56 4.07
CA TRP A 125 18.58 14.14 4.36
C TRP A 125 19.96 13.89 4.96
N ASN A 126 21.00 14.59 4.49
CA ASN A 126 22.36 14.35 4.95
C ASN A 126 22.53 14.79 6.40
N CYS A 127 21.92 15.92 6.80
CA CYS A 127 21.86 16.36 8.19
C CYS A 127 21.15 15.33 9.07
N ILE A 128 19.98 14.84 8.64
CA ILE A 128 19.19 13.88 9.42
C ILE A 128 19.89 12.52 9.49
N ASP A 129 20.49 12.06 8.39
CA ASP A 129 21.16 10.78 8.33
C ASP A 129 22.50 10.81 9.07
N ALA A 130 23.21 11.94 9.15
CA ALA A 130 24.49 12.03 9.86
C ALA A 130 24.39 11.78 11.38
N ASP A 131 23.18 11.79 11.96
CA ASP A 131 22.97 11.51 13.38
C ASP A 131 23.48 10.11 13.77
N ARG A 132 24.24 10.06 14.87
CA ARG A 132 24.88 8.84 15.38
C ARG A 132 23.90 7.93 16.12
N HIS A 133 22.75 8.44 16.56
CA HIS A 133 21.70 7.70 17.27
C HIS A 133 20.77 6.95 16.31
N THR A 134 21.36 6.22 15.36
CA THR A 134 20.72 5.67 14.15
C THR A 134 19.48 4.78 14.39
N LYS A 135 19.32 4.24 15.60
CA LYS A 135 18.25 3.31 15.97
C LYS A 135 17.27 3.88 17.01
N ASP A 136 17.32 5.18 17.30
CA ASP A 136 16.35 5.82 18.17
C ASP A 136 15.00 5.96 17.47
N LYS A 137 13.91 5.58 18.15
CA LYS A 137 12.55 5.60 17.58
C LYS A 137 12.21 6.98 17.00
N SER A 138 12.58 8.06 17.69
CA SER A 138 12.39 9.44 17.22
C SER A 138 13.16 9.75 15.93
N LEU A 139 14.41 9.30 15.82
CA LEU A 139 15.19 9.50 14.60
C LEU A 139 14.66 8.67 13.44
N ILE A 140 14.23 7.43 13.70
CA ILE A 140 13.58 6.56 12.70
C ILE A 140 12.32 7.24 12.17
N THR A 141 11.43 7.69 13.07
CA THR A 141 10.22 8.44 12.72
C THR A 141 10.57 9.66 11.88
N LYS A 142 11.53 10.49 12.30
CA LYS A 142 11.96 11.68 11.57
C LYS A 142 12.44 11.37 10.14
N LYS A 143 13.20 10.29 9.95
CA LYS A 143 13.65 9.85 8.62
C LYS A 143 12.49 9.42 7.74
N ILE A 144 11.56 8.63 8.28
CA ILE A 144 10.37 8.18 7.54
C ILE A 144 9.51 9.37 7.15
N GLU A 145 9.24 10.29 8.07
CA GLU A 145 8.46 11.50 7.80
C GLU A 145 9.10 12.38 6.72
N TYR A 146 10.42 12.55 6.76
CA TYR A 146 11.17 13.28 5.74
C TYR A 146 11.02 12.62 4.35
N ILE A 147 11.25 11.31 4.26
CA ILE A 147 11.14 10.57 2.98
C ILE A 147 9.69 10.60 2.47
N MET A 148 8.71 10.33 3.35
CA MET A 148 7.29 10.35 3.01
C MET A 148 6.83 11.74 2.54
N PHE A 149 7.31 12.82 3.16
CA PHE A 149 6.99 14.17 2.71
C PHE A 149 7.48 14.39 1.28
N LEU A 150 8.74 14.05 0.98
CA LEU A 150 9.30 14.22 -0.35
C LEU A 150 8.63 13.32 -1.38
N MET A 151 8.33 12.07 -1.02
CA MET A 151 7.62 11.13 -1.88
C MET A 151 6.23 11.63 -2.22
N ASN A 152 5.48 12.07 -1.21
CA ASN A 152 4.13 12.57 -1.39
C ASN A 152 4.12 13.86 -2.24
N ASP A 153 5.05 14.78 -1.99
CA ASP A 153 5.22 15.99 -2.79
C ASP A 153 5.57 15.65 -4.25
N PHE A 154 6.51 14.73 -4.47
CA PHE A 154 6.95 14.27 -5.78
C PHE A 154 5.83 13.57 -6.58
N LEU A 155 5.03 12.74 -5.90
CA LEU A 155 3.90 12.02 -6.51
C LEU A 155 2.61 12.85 -6.53
N HIS A 156 2.66 14.11 -6.06
CA HIS A 156 1.49 14.99 -5.90
C HIS A 156 0.36 14.39 -5.05
N ILE A 157 0.73 13.61 -4.03
CA ILE A 157 -0.14 13.11 -2.97
C ILE A 157 -0.30 14.24 -1.95
N ASN A 158 -1.22 15.18 -2.23
CA ASN A 158 -1.38 16.40 -1.43
C ASN A 158 -1.64 16.12 0.06
N ALA A 159 -1.08 16.98 0.93
CA ALA A 159 -1.27 16.98 2.38
C ALA A 159 -2.70 17.35 2.84
N GLU A 160 -3.58 17.72 1.92
CA GLU A 160 -5.02 17.91 2.19
C GLU A 160 -5.77 16.58 2.30
N ASN A 161 -5.16 15.46 1.89
CA ASN A 161 -5.69 14.10 2.05
C ASN A 161 -5.19 13.40 3.34
N LYS A 162 -4.73 14.16 4.35
CA LYS A 162 -4.25 13.62 5.63
C LYS A 162 -5.36 13.55 6.69
N ILE A 163 -6.20 12.51 6.63
CA ILE A 163 -6.52 11.66 7.79
C ILE A 163 -6.89 10.28 7.23
N VAL A 164 -5.94 9.34 7.20
CA VAL A 164 -6.30 7.93 7.48
C VAL A 164 -5.14 7.36 8.30
N SER A 165 -5.34 7.35 9.62
CA SER A 165 -4.65 6.46 10.54
C SER A 165 -4.75 5.02 10.05
N ALA A 166 -3.81 4.18 10.48
CA ALA A 166 -3.57 2.83 9.96
C ALA A 166 -4.67 1.76 10.22
N GLU A 167 -5.95 2.13 10.18
CA GLU A 167 -7.11 1.25 10.22
C GLU A 167 -8.07 1.73 9.12
N GLU A 168 -8.45 0.83 8.20
CA GLU A 168 -9.27 1.05 6.99
C GLU A 168 -8.46 1.46 5.73
N ILE A 169 -8.23 0.47 4.86
CA ILE A 169 -7.85 0.69 3.46
C ILE A 169 -9.05 1.40 2.81
N SER A 170 -8.92 2.71 2.61
CA SER A 170 -9.95 3.52 1.94
C SER A 170 -10.24 2.94 0.54
N ASP A 171 -11.51 2.96 0.12
CA ASP A 171 -11.99 2.28 -1.10
C ASP A 171 -11.75 3.11 -2.37
N GLU A 172 -11.50 4.40 -2.23
CA GLU A 172 -11.35 5.39 -3.29
C GLU A 172 -10.18 5.07 -4.25
N PRO A 173 -8.96 4.73 -3.77
CA PRO A 173 -7.86 4.34 -4.66
C PRO A 173 -8.17 3.09 -5.48
N PHE A 174 -8.90 2.13 -4.89
CA PHE A 174 -9.30 0.92 -5.59
C PHE A 174 -10.29 1.24 -6.72
N ILE A 175 -11.31 2.04 -6.44
CA ILE A 175 -12.32 2.45 -7.43
C ILE A 175 -11.66 3.24 -8.57
N ALA A 176 -10.80 4.20 -8.23
CA ALA A 176 -10.06 4.99 -9.21
C ALA A 176 -9.21 4.12 -10.15
N ASP A 177 -8.49 3.12 -9.62
CA ASP A 177 -7.69 2.17 -10.42
C ASP A 177 -8.55 1.32 -11.35
N VAL A 178 -9.57 0.64 -10.83
CA VAL A 178 -10.35 -0.35 -11.61
C VAL A 178 -11.28 0.28 -12.65
N LEU A 179 -11.64 1.55 -12.48
CA LEU A 179 -12.43 2.33 -13.42
C LEU A 179 -11.62 3.31 -14.26
N ASN A 180 -10.34 3.50 -13.95
CA ASN A 180 -9.51 4.53 -14.57
C ASN A 180 -10.17 5.92 -14.44
N MET A 181 -10.69 6.22 -13.24
CA MET A 181 -11.29 7.50 -12.88
C MET A 181 -10.26 8.41 -12.21
N ASP A 182 -10.52 9.71 -12.26
CA ASP A 182 -9.76 10.67 -11.47
C ASP A 182 -10.02 10.43 -9.96
N LEU A 183 -8.96 10.24 -9.18
CA LEU A 183 -9.07 9.91 -7.76
C LEU A 183 -9.82 10.99 -6.97
N LYS A 184 -9.63 12.27 -7.32
CA LYS A 184 -10.31 13.36 -6.63
C LYS A 184 -11.81 13.31 -6.88
N LYS A 185 -12.23 13.04 -8.12
CA LYS A 185 -13.65 12.81 -8.42
C LYS A 185 -14.23 11.68 -7.57
N VAL A 186 -13.52 10.56 -7.44
CA VAL A 186 -13.99 9.43 -6.62
C VAL A 186 -14.13 9.82 -5.16
N ILE A 187 -13.15 10.55 -4.60
CA ILE A 187 -13.20 11.05 -3.22
C ILE A 187 -14.42 11.98 -3.01
N ASP A 188 -14.66 12.89 -3.95
CA ASP A 188 -15.78 13.85 -3.85
C ASP A 188 -17.16 13.15 -3.92
N GLU A 189 -17.23 11.97 -4.53
CA GLU A 189 -18.49 11.22 -4.76
C GLU A 189 -18.65 9.97 -3.86
N ILE A 190 -17.64 9.61 -3.05
CA ILE A 190 -17.62 8.33 -2.32
C ILE A 190 -18.77 8.18 -1.31
N GLU A 191 -19.21 9.27 -0.70
CA GLU A 191 -20.34 9.28 0.25
C GLU A 191 -21.63 8.84 -0.46
N ILE A 192 -21.88 9.37 -1.67
CA ILE A 192 -23.04 9.03 -2.50
C ILE A 192 -22.99 7.55 -2.92
N TYR A 193 -21.81 7.06 -3.29
CA TYR A 193 -21.65 5.65 -3.65
C TYR A 193 -21.95 4.72 -2.45
N ASN A 194 -21.52 5.10 -1.25
CA ASN A 194 -21.78 4.32 -0.03
C ASN A 194 -23.27 4.29 0.28
N GLU A 195 -23.95 5.44 0.27
CA GLU A 195 -25.40 5.52 0.50
C GLU A 195 -26.16 4.67 -0.52
N THR A 196 -25.79 4.77 -1.81
CA THR A 196 -26.41 3.98 -2.88
C THR A 196 -26.17 2.48 -2.68
N LEU A 197 -24.95 2.07 -2.32
CA LEU A 197 -24.65 0.67 -2.07
C LEU A 197 -25.43 0.13 -0.88
N ASP A 198 -25.53 0.90 0.20
CA ASP A 198 -26.22 0.46 1.42
C ASP A 198 -27.73 0.29 1.16
N GLU A 199 -28.35 1.24 0.45
CA GLU A 199 -29.75 1.10 0.01
C GLU A 199 -29.96 -0.09 -0.94
N LEU A 200 -29.08 -0.22 -1.94
CA LEU A 200 -29.15 -1.31 -2.93
C LEU A 200 -29.01 -2.67 -2.24
N ALA A 201 -28.03 -2.81 -1.36
CA ALA A 201 -27.75 -4.05 -0.63
C ALA A 201 -28.92 -4.43 0.28
N GLU A 202 -29.51 -3.48 1.00
CA GLU A 202 -30.69 -3.71 1.84
C GLU A 202 -31.90 -4.21 1.04
N LYS A 203 -32.11 -3.69 -0.17
CA LYS A 203 -33.26 -4.04 -1.02
C LYS A 203 -33.07 -5.38 -1.74
N THR A 204 -31.83 -5.74 -2.09
CA THR A 204 -31.55 -6.80 -3.08
C THR A 204 -30.80 -8.02 -2.54
N ILE A 205 -30.01 -7.88 -1.47
CA ILE A 205 -29.16 -8.94 -0.95
C ILE A 205 -29.71 -9.47 0.36
N ARG A 206 -29.99 -10.77 0.41
CA ARG A 206 -30.53 -11.42 1.62
C ARG A 206 -29.53 -11.45 2.78
N ASP A 207 -30.06 -11.38 3.99
CA ASP A 207 -29.30 -11.57 5.23
C ASP A 207 -28.51 -12.89 5.22
N GLY A 208 -27.25 -12.82 5.67
CA GLY A 208 -26.35 -13.96 5.72
C GLY A 208 -25.73 -14.37 4.37
N SER A 209 -26.01 -13.64 3.28
CA SER A 209 -25.25 -13.78 2.05
C SER A 209 -23.81 -13.31 2.25
N LYS A 210 -22.83 -14.06 1.72
CA LYS A 210 -21.42 -13.62 1.77
C LYS A 210 -21.14 -12.43 0.86
N LEU A 211 -22.09 -12.05 -0.01
CA LEU A 211 -21.97 -10.81 -0.77
C LEU A 211 -21.92 -9.58 0.16
N LEU A 212 -22.49 -9.66 1.37
CA LEU A 212 -22.43 -8.63 2.40
C LEU A 212 -21.15 -8.67 3.26
N ASP A 213 -20.22 -9.61 3.00
CA ASP A 213 -18.95 -9.65 3.73
C ASP A 213 -18.19 -8.33 3.50
N SER A 214 -17.62 -7.77 4.57
CA SER A 214 -16.85 -6.52 4.49
C SER A 214 -15.70 -6.57 3.47
N ALA A 215 -15.09 -7.74 3.30
CA ALA A 215 -14.04 -7.96 2.30
C ALA A 215 -14.53 -7.77 0.85
N ASN A 216 -15.83 -8.02 0.59
CA ASN A 216 -16.43 -7.88 -0.73
C ASN A 216 -16.85 -6.42 -1.05
N ARG A 217 -17.06 -5.60 -0.01
CA ARG A 217 -17.69 -4.27 -0.11
C ARG A 217 -17.09 -3.41 -1.22
N LYS A 218 -15.76 -3.35 -1.30
CA LYS A 218 -15.06 -2.50 -2.28
C LYS A 218 -15.36 -2.84 -3.73
N SER A 219 -15.57 -4.12 -4.05
CA SER A 219 -15.91 -4.54 -5.41
C SER A 219 -17.37 -4.21 -5.78
N LEU A 220 -18.28 -4.25 -4.82
CA LEU A 220 -19.66 -3.78 -4.98
C LEU A 220 -19.71 -2.25 -5.12
N LEU A 221 -18.94 -1.54 -4.30
CA LEU A 221 -18.86 -0.08 -4.33
C LEU A 221 -18.28 0.41 -5.66
N ALA A 222 -17.27 -0.28 -6.20
CA ALA A 222 -16.77 -0.01 -7.56
C ALA A 222 -17.82 -0.27 -8.66
N LEU A 223 -18.76 -1.19 -8.43
CA LEU A 223 -19.86 -1.43 -9.38
C LEU A 223 -20.90 -0.31 -9.33
N VAL A 224 -21.18 0.23 -8.14
CA VAL A 224 -22.00 1.44 -7.98
C VAL A 224 -21.33 2.62 -8.68
N ALA A 225 -20.06 2.89 -8.42
CA ALA A 225 -19.33 3.96 -9.12
C ALA A 225 -19.38 3.79 -10.66
N TYR A 226 -19.23 2.55 -11.15
CA TYR A 226 -19.40 2.25 -12.57
C TYR A 226 -20.79 2.60 -13.11
N SER A 227 -21.85 2.38 -12.33
CA SER A 227 -23.22 2.64 -12.75
C SER A 227 -23.49 4.13 -12.90
N TYR A 228 -22.95 4.95 -11.99
CA TYR A 228 -22.93 6.42 -12.12
C TYR A 228 -22.16 6.87 -13.36
N GLU A 229 -20.95 6.34 -13.60
CA GLU A 229 -20.15 6.74 -14.77
C GLU A 229 -20.79 6.40 -16.12
N GLN A 230 -21.66 5.39 -16.15
CA GLN A 230 -22.32 4.94 -17.37
C GLN A 230 -23.80 5.34 -17.44
N ASP A 231 -24.31 6.01 -16.42
CA ASP A 231 -25.73 6.39 -16.28
C ASP A 231 -26.67 5.18 -16.45
N VAL A 232 -26.42 4.10 -15.68
CA VAL A 232 -27.18 2.84 -15.72
C VAL A 232 -27.66 2.44 -14.32
N ASP A 233 -28.79 1.74 -14.26
CA ASP A 233 -29.40 1.26 -13.01
C ASP A 233 -28.92 -0.17 -12.66
N LEU A 234 -28.69 -0.42 -11.37
CA LEU A 234 -28.25 -1.70 -10.82
C LEU A 234 -29.38 -2.50 -10.14
N ASP A 235 -30.53 -1.89 -9.82
CA ASP A 235 -31.55 -2.46 -8.93
C ASP A 235 -32.02 -3.86 -9.38
N GLU A 236 -32.51 -3.97 -10.62
CA GLU A 236 -33.06 -5.23 -11.14
C GLU A 236 -31.97 -6.30 -11.31
N TRP A 237 -30.82 -5.92 -11.87
CA TRP A 237 -29.71 -6.83 -12.06
C TRP A 237 -29.15 -7.36 -10.72
N MET A 238 -28.99 -6.50 -9.72
CA MET A 238 -28.45 -6.91 -8.43
C MET A 238 -29.41 -7.87 -7.72
N ALA A 239 -30.72 -7.63 -7.79
CA ALA A 239 -31.73 -8.55 -7.27
C ALA A 239 -31.62 -9.94 -7.93
N GLU A 240 -31.48 -9.99 -9.26
CA GLU A 240 -31.27 -11.26 -9.98
C GLU A 240 -29.93 -11.94 -9.63
N TYR A 241 -28.87 -11.15 -9.55
CA TYR A 241 -27.52 -11.62 -9.29
C TYR A 241 -27.41 -12.23 -7.89
N ALA A 242 -27.96 -11.56 -6.87
CA ALA A 242 -27.92 -11.99 -5.48
C ALA A 242 -28.78 -13.24 -5.19
N VAL A 243 -29.80 -13.53 -6.02
CA VAL A 243 -30.54 -14.80 -5.96
C VAL A 243 -29.69 -15.96 -6.46
N LYS A 244 -28.92 -15.74 -7.52
CA LYS A 244 -28.10 -16.77 -8.19
C LYS A 244 -26.73 -16.97 -7.52
N ASN A 245 -26.21 -15.95 -6.85
CA ASN A 245 -24.85 -15.92 -6.28
C ASN A 245 -24.88 -15.56 -4.79
N ASN A 246 -24.16 -16.34 -3.98
CA ASN A 246 -24.06 -16.14 -2.52
C ASN A 246 -22.60 -16.05 -2.04
N MET A 247 -21.65 -15.96 -2.97
CA MET A 247 -20.21 -15.93 -2.71
C MET A 247 -19.54 -14.95 -3.68
N TYR A 248 -18.29 -14.60 -3.39
CA TYR A 248 -17.48 -13.69 -4.18
C TYR A 248 -16.06 -14.25 -4.34
N PHE A 249 -15.33 -13.74 -5.32
CA PHE A 249 -13.91 -14.05 -5.49
C PHE A 249 -13.08 -13.30 -4.44
N PRO A 250 -12.13 -13.95 -3.74
CA PRO A 250 -11.29 -13.27 -2.74
C PRO A 250 -10.51 -12.07 -3.28
N ASP A 251 -10.00 -12.18 -4.52
CA ASP A 251 -9.38 -11.06 -5.23
C ASP A 251 -10.47 -10.08 -5.69
N GLN A 252 -10.48 -8.89 -5.10
CA GLN A 252 -11.55 -7.91 -5.32
C GLN A 252 -11.52 -7.27 -6.71
N LYS A 253 -10.34 -7.19 -7.36
CA LYS A 253 -10.23 -6.71 -8.73
C LYS A 253 -10.84 -7.73 -9.69
N GLN A 254 -10.53 -9.02 -9.49
CA GLN A 254 -11.17 -10.11 -10.24
C GLN A 254 -12.68 -10.18 -9.98
N ASN A 255 -13.10 -10.00 -8.72
CA ASN A 255 -14.51 -10.03 -8.36
C ASN A 255 -15.30 -8.91 -9.04
N PHE A 256 -14.79 -7.68 -8.97
CA PHE A 256 -15.37 -6.53 -9.67
C PHE A 256 -15.47 -6.76 -11.18
N LEU A 257 -14.36 -7.21 -11.81
CA LEU A 257 -14.34 -7.46 -13.26
C LEU A 257 -15.36 -8.52 -13.68
N HIS A 258 -15.55 -9.56 -12.86
CA HIS A 258 -16.56 -10.58 -13.07
C HIS A 258 -17.98 -9.98 -13.00
N MET A 259 -18.31 -9.28 -11.91
CA MET A 259 -19.63 -8.65 -11.73
C MET A 259 -19.95 -7.66 -12.85
N LYS A 260 -19.00 -6.79 -13.20
CA LYS A 260 -19.13 -5.83 -14.31
C LYS A 260 -19.37 -6.53 -15.65
N SER A 261 -18.72 -7.65 -15.90
CA SER A 261 -18.91 -8.43 -17.13
C SER A 261 -20.31 -9.04 -17.21
N GLU A 262 -20.81 -9.62 -16.11
CA GLU A 262 -22.17 -10.17 -16.04
C GLU A 262 -23.22 -9.07 -16.17
N PHE A 263 -23.02 -7.92 -15.51
CA PHE A 263 -23.91 -6.77 -15.63
C PHE A 263 -23.97 -6.23 -17.06
N LYS A 264 -22.84 -6.11 -17.74
CA LYS A 264 -22.81 -5.74 -19.17
C LYS A 264 -23.57 -6.73 -20.05
N LYS A 265 -23.54 -8.03 -19.74
CA LYS A 265 -24.33 -9.02 -20.50
C LYS A 265 -25.82 -8.83 -20.28
N TYR A 266 -26.24 -8.53 -19.05
CA TYR A 266 -27.63 -8.22 -18.72
C TYR A 266 -28.16 -7.03 -19.52
N LEU A 267 -27.43 -5.89 -19.53
CA LEU A 267 -27.82 -4.70 -20.28
C LEU A 267 -27.97 -4.95 -21.79
N ASN A 268 -27.14 -5.82 -22.36
CA ASN A 268 -27.23 -6.20 -23.78
C ASN A 268 -28.42 -7.14 -24.09
N GLN A 269 -28.95 -7.84 -23.10
CA GLN A 269 -30.14 -8.69 -23.25
C GLN A 269 -31.43 -7.87 -23.22
N GLU A 270 -31.49 -6.80 -22.43
CA GLU A 270 -32.65 -5.90 -22.38
C GLU A 270 -32.75 -4.93 -23.58
N SER A 271 -31.63 -4.74 -24.29
CA SER A 271 -31.58 -3.90 -25.50
C SER A 271 -32.10 -4.62 -26.77
N ASN A 272 -32.53 -5.88 -26.67
CA ASN A 272 -33.06 -6.71 -27.77
C ASN A 272 -34.52 -7.09 -27.53
#